data_AF-A0A0L1IPP7-F1
#
_entry.id   AF-A0A0L1IPP7-F1
#
_cell.length_a   1.000
_cell.length_b   1.000
_cell.length_c   1.000
_cell.angle_alpha   90.00
_cell.angle_beta   90.00
_cell.angle_gamma   90.00
#
_symmetry.space_group_name_H-M   'P 1'
#
loop_
_entity.id
_entity.type
_entity.pdbx_description
1 polymer ?
#
loop_
_entity_poly.entity_id
_entity_poly.type
_entity_poly.pdbx_seq_one_letter_code
_entity_poly.pdbx_strand_id
1 'polypeptide(L)'
;MPRTASHSRLLACARCFRLKRKCDHAKPTCGECRRRGAECLPANSCKNGDNITVPLEYLRCLEARVAELEHGSRTSTTSLQTRDFGIQTEPTDPLTCDPMPDCDPDTDKDNDVNKSPTFCDLLDFDLQRKSPGSNAHSVITLLGGSTNSTASDGVDPMDTNVDDSTPTEVGSLHDLGVVGGYSFWLEEAYTNLYFSITHFMWPLLDCNAWGSWRHDWSLNEKPEPWKGFFVKMVHAIGSLSYNVLQPGQNHSRHAAEMYSSALSYYPYVMAEASAILQIQASILMVIYSLHCPSSGEISMSVSSIVPFCSATLAEIQKRISSGLDSTLGDTMGRDANLNELMFITCYMLNEVIVSGWERPVSAAYRIVDDDIHMFSNEISNVSSTSTALQHLFRLRKIQANIRRSWDEPTDIQNSNDRSFKLALDDWRKDIPQYSVEEAQRTHLDPLWMTKLYDYSVIILMQGKRKCLMREDLDDILSAGVEACLNYRRLQEEGQVMCFTWSALVFQFRTGILLLYICRSASLGLDYIQQAFDAVCACADSLTCFATRWQDAAPYTKVFYFLLYSAPWLPEDLPERLQCVCSLSELEAYLKQLKKQYLHKEVLAMIEDMVNPPISDMC
;
A
#
# COMPACT_ATOMS: atom_id res chain seq x y z
N MET A 1 -37.73 10.14 -8.95
CA MET A 1 -37.02 10.54 -10.18
C MET A 1 -35.54 10.66 -9.86
N PRO A 2 -34.63 9.98 -10.58
CA PRO A 2 -33.19 10.16 -10.39
C PRO A 2 -32.73 11.52 -10.92
N ARG A 3 -31.77 12.16 -10.24
CA ARG A 3 -31.07 13.35 -10.76
C ARG A 3 -29.95 12.90 -11.70
N THR A 4 -29.90 13.49 -12.89
CA THR A 4 -28.83 13.25 -13.87
C THR A 4 -27.46 13.69 -13.34
N ALA A 5 -26.41 12.91 -13.60
CA ALA A 5 -25.05 13.24 -13.21
C ALA A 5 -24.60 14.58 -13.81
N SER A 6 -23.93 15.41 -13.01
CA SER A 6 -23.31 16.65 -13.47
C SER A 6 -22.06 16.34 -14.27
N HIS A 7 -22.12 16.42 -15.60
CA HIS A 7 -20.92 16.36 -16.45
C HIS A 7 -19.90 17.40 -15.97
N SER A 8 -18.68 16.95 -15.69
CA SER A 8 -17.56 17.82 -15.32
C SER A 8 -17.27 18.81 -16.47
N ARG A 9 -17.05 20.08 -16.13
CA ARG A 9 -16.78 21.13 -17.11
C ARG A 9 -15.40 20.90 -17.72
N LEU A 10 -15.37 20.42 -18.97
CA LEU A 10 -14.12 20.23 -19.72
C LEU A 10 -13.28 21.51 -19.72
N LEU A 11 -12.05 21.43 -19.21
CA LEU A 11 -11.14 22.57 -19.15
C LEU A 11 -10.57 22.88 -20.54
N ALA A 12 -10.36 24.17 -20.81
CA ALA A 12 -9.71 24.62 -22.03
C ALA A 12 -8.20 24.30 -22.00
N CYS A 13 -7.61 23.95 -23.15
CA CYS A 13 -6.17 23.71 -23.25
C CYS A 13 -5.37 24.95 -22.80
N ALA A 14 -4.18 24.77 -22.22
CA ALA A 14 -3.41 25.86 -21.59
C ALA A 14 -3.22 27.08 -22.51
N ARG A 15 -3.03 26.85 -23.82
CA ARG A 15 -2.90 27.91 -24.83
C ARG A 15 -4.20 28.70 -25.03
N CYS A 16 -5.36 28.04 -25.13
CA CYS A 16 -6.64 28.73 -25.26
C CYS A 16 -7.06 29.44 -23.97
N PHE A 17 -6.80 28.82 -22.81
CA PHE A 17 -7.01 29.42 -21.49
C PHE A 17 -6.20 30.71 -21.31
N ARG A 18 -4.87 30.65 -21.52
CA ARG A 18 -3.97 31.82 -21.43
C ARG A 18 -4.34 32.95 -22.39
N LEU A 19 -4.83 32.61 -23.60
CA LEU A 19 -5.27 33.59 -24.60
C LEU A 19 -6.75 34.02 -24.45
N LYS A 20 -7.47 33.51 -23.43
CA LYS A 20 -8.91 33.72 -23.20
C LYS A 20 -9.77 33.45 -24.44
N ARG A 21 -9.43 32.41 -25.21
CA ARG A 21 -10.15 31.97 -26.43
C ARG A 21 -11.01 30.74 -26.15
N LYS A 22 -12.13 30.62 -26.87
CA LYS A 22 -12.99 29.42 -26.84
C LYS A 22 -12.20 28.21 -27.35
N CYS A 23 -12.11 27.18 -26.53
CA CYS A 23 -11.58 25.88 -26.89
C CYS A 23 -12.73 25.02 -27.47
N ASP A 24 -12.45 24.19 -28.48
CA ASP A 24 -13.37 23.15 -28.97
C ASP A 24 -13.12 21.79 -28.31
N HIS A 25 -12.05 21.69 -27.51
CA HIS A 25 -11.63 20.50 -26.75
C HIS A 25 -11.33 19.26 -27.62
N ALA A 26 -11.18 19.43 -28.93
CA ALA A 26 -10.84 18.33 -29.84
C ALA A 26 -9.43 17.79 -29.52
N LYS A 27 -9.34 16.48 -29.30
CA LYS A 27 -8.06 15.75 -29.17
C LYS A 27 -7.55 15.30 -30.56
N PRO A 28 -6.23 15.16 -30.78
CA PRO A 28 -5.12 15.55 -29.90
C PRO A 28 -4.84 17.06 -29.92
N THR A 29 -5.33 17.81 -30.91
CA THR A 29 -5.16 19.27 -31.01
C THR A 29 -6.49 19.98 -31.26
N CYS A 30 -6.81 20.95 -30.41
CA CYS A 30 -7.97 21.82 -30.58
C CYS A 30 -7.82 22.66 -31.86
N GLY A 31 -8.92 23.03 -32.51
CA GLY A 31 -8.91 23.70 -33.81
C GLY A 31 -8.17 25.03 -33.83
N GLU A 32 -8.19 25.78 -32.72
CA GLU A 32 -7.45 27.05 -32.56
C GLU A 32 -5.94 26.87 -32.34
N CYS A 33 -5.50 25.68 -31.92
CA CYS A 33 -4.10 25.28 -31.91
C CYS A 33 -3.67 24.72 -33.29
N ARG A 34 -4.50 23.84 -33.88
CA ARG A 34 -4.26 23.23 -35.19
C ARG A 34 -4.12 24.28 -36.30
N ARG A 35 -5.06 25.23 -36.41
CA ARG A 35 -5.02 26.37 -37.37
C ARG A 35 -3.87 27.37 -37.13
N ARG A 36 -3.02 27.14 -36.13
CA ARG A 36 -1.90 28.03 -35.75
C ARG A 36 -0.57 27.29 -35.59
N GLY A 37 -0.49 26.02 -36.02
CA GLY A 37 0.72 25.19 -35.90
C GLY A 37 1.23 25.06 -34.45
N ALA A 38 0.35 25.21 -33.47
CA ALA A 38 0.73 25.46 -32.09
C ALA A 38 0.44 24.27 -31.18
N GLU A 39 1.35 24.04 -30.25
CA GLU A 39 1.26 23.05 -29.18
C GLU A 39 -0.04 23.19 -28.35
N CYS A 40 -0.66 22.05 -28.01
CA CYS A 40 -2.02 22.00 -27.45
C CYS A 40 -2.08 21.16 -26.16
N LEU A 41 -1.34 21.59 -25.14
CA LEU A 41 -1.26 20.90 -23.85
C LEU A 41 -2.55 21.05 -23.00
N PRO A 42 -2.83 20.13 -22.06
CA PRO A 42 -3.94 20.24 -21.10
C PRO A 42 -3.95 21.56 -20.30
N ALA A 43 -5.01 21.81 -19.53
CA ALA A 43 -4.94 22.86 -18.51
C ALA A 43 -3.83 22.53 -17.50
N ASN A 44 -3.26 23.57 -16.88
CA ASN A 44 -2.23 23.51 -15.83
C ASN A 44 -0.83 23.00 -16.24
N SER A 45 -0.61 22.52 -17.47
CA SER A 45 0.74 22.21 -17.96
C SER A 45 1.62 23.48 -18.03
N CYS A 46 2.65 23.57 -17.20
CA CYS A 46 3.62 24.66 -17.26
C CYS A 46 4.75 24.34 -18.25
N LYS A 47 5.43 25.35 -18.81
CA LYS A 47 6.57 25.14 -19.72
C LYS A 47 7.93 24.93 -19.02
N ASN A 48 7.94 25.06 -17.69
CA ASN A 48 9.10 24.82 -16.85
C ASN A 48 8.69 23.80 -15.77
N GLY A 49 9.29 22.61 -15.76
CA GLY A 49 9.10 21.60 -14.71
C GLY A 49 8.02 20.53 -14.97
N ASP A 50 8.36 19.54 -15.79
CA ASP A 50 8.10 18.08 -15.76
C ASP A 50 6.75 17.46 -15.36
N ASN A 51 5.84 18.15 -14.66
CA ASN A 51 4.53 17.63 -14.28
C ASN A 51 3.48 17.92 -15.37
N ILE A 52 3.40 17.03 -16.36
CA ILE A 52 2.32 17.02 -17.36
C ILE A 52 1.21 16.06 -16.90
N THR A 53 0.15 16.58 -16.28
CA THR A 53 -1.03 15.78 -15.92
C THR A 53 -1.78 15.34 -17.19
N VAL A 54 -1.58 14.08 -17.60
CA VAL A 54 -2.25 13.48 -18.75
C VAL A 54 -3.49 12.69 -18.30
N PRO A 55 -4.70 12.96 -18.83
CA PRO A 55 -5.87 12.14 -18.54
C PRO A 55 -5.65 10.69 -19.00
N LEU A 56 -5.89 9.71 -18.11
CA LEU A 56 -5.57 8.29 -18.30
C LEU A 56 -6.06 7.72 -19.66
N GLU A 57 -7.25 8.14 -20.09
CA GLU A 57 -7.84 7.70 -21.36
C GLU A 57 -7.06 8.21 -22.59
N TYR A 58 -6.45 9.39 -22.53
CA TYR A 58 -5.56 9.87 -23.59
C TYR A 58 -4.22 9.14 -23.59
N LEU A 59 -3.74 8.72 -22.41
CA LEU A 59 -2.55 7.88 -22.29
C LEU A 59 -2.79 6.52 -22.97
N ARG A 60 -3.92 5.87 -22.69
CA ARG A 60 -4.38 4.65 -23.39
C ARG A 60 -4.52 4.83 -24.91
N CYS A 61 -5.10 5.94 -25.37
CA CYS A 61 -5.16 6.23 -26.81
C CYS A 61 -3.78 6.42 -27.45
N LEU A 62 -2.78 6.89 -26.70
CA LEU A 62 -1.40 6.97 -27.18
C LEU A 62 -0.73 5.59 -27.19
N GLU A 63 -0.87 4.78 -26.13
CA GLU A 63 -0.34 3.42 -26.05
C GLU A 63 -0.85 2.55 -27.22
N ALA A 64 -2.17 2.53 -27.45
CA ALA A 64 -2.78 1.79 -28.55
C ALA A 64 -2.26 2.27 -29.93
N ARG A 65 -2.13 3.58 -30.12
CA ARG A 65 -1.66 4.18 -31.39
C ARG A 65 -0.16 4.01 -31.61
N VAL A 66 0.65 3.95 -30.55
CA VAL A 66 2.07 3.58 -30.64
C VAL A 66 2.18 2.13 -31.07
N ALA A 67 1.41 1.22 -30.45
CA ALA A 67 1.36 -0.18 -30.87
C ALA A 67 0.94 -0.34 -32.34
N GLU A 68 -0.10 0.37 -32.81
CA GLU A 68 -0.50 0.39 -34.23
C GLU A 68 0.65 0.82 -35.16
N LEU A 69 1.40 1.86 -34.81
CA LEU A 69 2.51 2.37 -35.60
C LEU A 69 3.71 1.42 -35.62
N GLU A 70 4.05 0.82 -34.47
CA GLU A 70 5.14 -0.15 -34.34
C GLU A 70 4.87 -1.44 -35.12
N HIS A 71 3.61 -1.91 -35.12
CA HIS A 71 3.20 -3.07 -35.91
C HIS A 71 3.09 -2.74 -37.41
N GLY A 72 2.69 -1.52 -37.77
CA GLY A 72 2.62 -1.07 -39.18
C GLY A 72 3.98 -0.83 -39.85
N SER A 73 5.04 -0.57 -39.10
CA SER A 73 6.34 -0.13 -39.64
C SER A 73 7.16 -1.22 -40.36
N ARG A 74 6.61 -2.41 -40.62
CA ARG A 74 7.28 -3.51 -41.34
C ARG A 74 6.83 -3.69 -42.80
N THR A 75 5.90 -2.88 -43.30
CA THR A 75 5.33 -3.02 -44.66
C THR A 75 5.25 -1.72 -45.48
N SER A 76 6.35 -0.95 -45.58
CA SER A 76 6.62 -0.06 -46.74
C SER A 76 8.06 0.46 -46.79
N THR A 77 8.95 -0.29 -47.42
CA THR A 77 10.21 0.25 -47.99
C THR A 77 9.90 0.92 -49.34
N THR A 78 10.28 2.19 -49.55
CA THR A 78 10.66 2.74 -50.87
C THR A 78 11.20 4.19 -50.77
N SER A 79 12.29 4.45 -51.50
CA SER A 79 12.81 5.75 -51.95
C SER A 79 13.15 6.86 -50.93
N LEU A 80 14.46 7.02 -50.71
CA LEU A 80 15.08 8.31 -50.41
C LEU A 80 14.97 9.25 -51.62
N GLN A 81 14.65 10.53 -51.41
CA GLN A 81 15.15 11.63 -52.25
C GLN A 81 15.27 12.94 -51.45
N THR A 82 16.26 13.76 -51.82
CA THR A 82 16.72 14.97 -51.10
C THR A 82 16.43 16.24 -51.91
N ARG A 83 16.50 17.43 -51.27
CA ARG A 83 16.36 18.82 -51.83
C ARG A 83 14.91 19.32 -52.00
N ASP A 84 14.57 20.61 -51.90
CA ASP A 84 15.27 21.79 -51.32
C ASP A 84 14.25 22.89 -50.89
N PHE A 85 14.72 24.04 -50.39
CA PHE A 85 13.91 25.22 -50.04
C PHE A 85 13.28 25.94 -51.26
N GLY A 86 12.04 26.46 -51.15
CA GLY A 86 11.36 27.19 -52.24
C GLY A 86 10.09 28.01 -51.88
N ILE A 87 10.30 29.29 -51.56
CA ILE A 87 9.40 30.45 -51.37
C ILE A 87 8.10 30.55 -52.24
N GLN A 88 6.93 30.75 -51.59
CA GLN A 88 5.67 31.46 -52.04
C GLN A 88 4.92 30.94 -53.32
N THR A 89 3.67 31.27 -53.68
CA THR A 89 2.65 32.30 -53.27
C THR A 89 1.20 31.77 -53.41
N GLU A 90 0.25 32.36 -52.68
CA GLU A 90 -1.23 32.34 -52.88
C GLU A 90 -1.68 33.39 -53.96
N PRO A 91 -2.98 33.59 -54.38
CA PRO A 91 -4.27 33.04 -53.88
C PRO A 91 -5.35 32.63 -54.95
N THR A 92 -6.57 32.30 -54.48
CA THR A 92 -7.93 32.66 -55.04
C THR A 92 -8.87 31.53 -55.57
N ASP A 93 -9.78 31.05 -54.69
CA ASP A 93 -11.27 31.17 -54.72
C ASP A 93 -12.10 31.28 -56.04
N PRO A 94 -13.46 31.05 -56.05
CA PRO A 94 -14.37 30.40 -55.05
C PRO A 94 -15.49 29.50 -55.70
N LEU A 95 -16.61 29.25 -54.95
CA LEU A 95 -17.99 28.82 -55.37
C LEU A 95 -18.26 27.28 -55.52
N THR A 96 -19.41 26.68 -55.17
CA THR A 96 -20.62 27.06 -54.37
C THR A 96 -21.47 25.83 -53.95
N CYS A 97 -22.19 25.97 -52.81
CA CYS A 97 -23.53 25.42 -52.45
C CYS A 97 -23.91 23.92 -52.55
N ASP A 98 -24.20 23.34 -51.38
CA ASP A 98 -25.44 22.65 -50.91
C ASP A 98 -26.71 22.66 -51.84
N PRO A 99 -27.70 21.72 -51.72
CA PRO A 99 -28.21 21.20 -50.43
C PRO A 99 -28.79 19.75 -50.32
N MET A 100 -29.08 19.35 -49.06
CA MET A 100 -30.02 18.29 -48.61
C MET A 100 -31.50 18.77 -48.71
N PRO A 101 -32.53 17.89 -48.89
CA PRO A 101 -33.11 17.04 -47.82
C PRO A 101 -33.49 15.61 -48.35
N ASP A 102 -34.36 14.76 -47.77
CA ASP A 102 -35.37 14.81 -46.68
C ASP A 102 -35.63 13.40 -46.05
N CYS A 103 -36.67 13.22 -45.22
CA CYS A 103 -36.97 12.01 -44.42
C CYS A 103 -38.18 11.14 -44.89
N ASP A 104 -38.08 9.80 -44.68
CA ASP A 104 -39.13 8.81 -44.28
C ASP A 104 -40.46 8.65 -45.10
N PRO A 105 -41.33 7.63 -44.84
CA PRO A 105 -41.18 6.32 -44.17
C PRO A 105 -41.77 5.10 -44.95
N ASP A 106 -41.82 3.94 -44.28
CA ASP A 106 -42.98 3.00 -44.16
C ASP A 106 -43.09 1.61 -44.89
N THR A 107 -43.42 0.62 -44.03
CA THR A 107 -44.08 -0.73 -44.09
C THR A 107 -44.09 -1.76 -45.26
N ASP A 108 -43.79 -3.02 -44.87
CA ASP A 108 -44.37 -4.35 -45.19
C ASP A 108 -44.57 -4.91 -46.62
N LYS A 109 -44.15 -6.18 -46.84
CA LYS A 109 -45.06 -7.36 -46.75
C LYS A 109 -44.47 -8.80 -46.94
N ASP A 110 -44.82 -9.65 -45.97
CA ASP A 110 -45.35 -11.05 -46.02
C ASP A 110 -44.61 -12.31 -46.59
N ASN A 111 -44.89 -13.42 -45.88
CA ASN A 111 -44.82 -14.87 -46.18
C ASN A 111 -43.42 -15.56 -46.10
N ASP A 112 -43.09 -16.47 -45.15
CA ASP A 112 -43.77 -17.55 -44.37
C ASP A 112 -43.78 -18.95 -45.02
N VAL A 113 -43.06 -19.90 -44.38
CA VAL A 113 -43.50 -21.30 -44.18
C VAL A 113 -42.97 -21.84 -42.82
N ASN A 114 -43.84 -21.95 -41.80
CA ASN A 114 -44.10 -23.09 -40.85
C ASN A 114 -42.94 -24.03 -40.39
N LYS A 115 -42.81 -24.62 -39.17
CA LYS A 115 -43.49 -24.73 -37.83
C LYS A 115 -42.53 -25.56 -36.90
N SER A 116 -42.42 -25.57 -35.55
CA SER A 116 -43.24 -25.22 -34.34
C SER A 116 -44.33 -26.24 -33.92
N PRO A 117 -44.55 -26.66 -32.63
CA PRO A 117 -43.92 -26.39 -31.30
C PRO A 117 -43.56 -27.71 -30.49
N THR A 118 -43.18 -27.82 -29.18
CA THR A 118 -43.88 -27.59 -27.86
C THR A 118 -42.98 -28.20 -26.73
N PHE A 119 -42.46 -27.55 -25.66
CA PHE A 119 -42.99 -27.10 -24.34
C PHE A 119 -42.92 -28.11 -23.12
N CYS A 120 -42.45 -27.62 -21.95
CA CYS A 120 -42.49 -28.14 -20.54
C CYS A 120 -41.64 -29.35 -20.00
N ASP A 121 -40.84 -29.02 -18.96
CA ASP A 121 -40.74 -29.62 -17.60
C ASP A 121 -39.99 -30.93 -17.21
N LEU A 122 -39.40 -30.85 -15.99
CA LEU A 122 -39.04 -31.85 -14.96
C LEU A 122 -37.69 -32.66 -14.99
N LEU A 123 -36.85 -32.30 -14.00
CA LEU A 123 -35.98 -33.11 -13.11
C LEU A 123 -34.51 -33.50 -13.42
N ASP A 124 -33.73 -33.29 -12.35
CA ASP A 124 -32.55 -33.97 -11.79
C ASP A 124 -31.15 -33.99 -12.44
N PHE A 125 -30.18 -33.83 -11.51
CA PHE A 125 -28.79 -34.29 -11.39
C PHE A 125 -28.17 -35.06 -12.58
N ASP A 126 -26.91 -34.82 -12.96
CA ASP A 126 -25.77 -34.94 -12.02
C ASP A 126 -24.55 -34.01 -12.33
N LEU A 127 -23.59 -34.01 -11.43
CA LEU A 127 -22.34 -33.26 -11.42
C LEU A 127 -21.38 -33.62 -12.57
N GLN A 128 -20.78 -32.62 -13.22
CA GLN A 128 -19.31 -32.52 -13.27
C GLN A 128 -18.75 -31.17 -13.75
N ARG A 129 -17.58 -30.81 -13.19
CA ARG A 129 -16.77 -29.65 -13.59
C ARG A 129 -16.28 -29.80 -15.03
N LYS A 130 -16.30 -28.72 -15.83
CA LYS A 130 -15.33 -28.55 -16.93
C LYS A 130 -15.07 -27.08 -17.29
N SER A 131 -13.80 -26.72 -17.23
CA SER A 131 -13.23 -25.57 -17.94
C SER A 131 -12.69 -26.05 -19.30
N PRO A 132 -12.93 -25.33 -20.40
CA PRO A 132 -12.07 -25.32 -21.57
C PRO A 132 -11.01 -24.20 -21.41
N GLY A 133 -9.74 -24.34 -21.76
CA GLY A 133 -9.01 -25.43 -22.43
C GLY A 133 -7.77 -24.77 -23.07
N SER A 134 -6.56 -24.99 -22.54
CA SER A 134 -5.67 -26.09 -22.92
C SER A 134 -5.27 -26.09 -24.40
N ASN A 135 -3.99 -25.87 -24.68
CA ASN A 135 -3.03 -26.92 -25.05
C ASN A 135 -1.60 -26.33 -24.89
N ALA A 136 -0.70 -26.76 -24.00
CA ALA A 136 -0.30 -28.08 -23.48
C ALA A 136 0.56 -28.90 -24.46
N HIS A 137 1.80 -29.23 -24.02
CA HIS A 137 2.63 -30.42 -24.33
C HIS A 137 4.08 -30.15 -23.85
N SER A 138 4.85 -31.10 -23.28
CA SER A 138 4.51 -32.16 -22.32
C SER A 138 5.82 -32.66 -21.64
N VAL A 139 5.72 -33.18 -20.41
CA VAL A 139 6.87 -33.59 -19.56
C VAL A 139 7.49 -34.92 -20.00
N ILE A 140 8.81 -35.06 -19.81
CA ILE A 140 9.44 -36.35 -19.48
C ILE A 140 10.20 -36.20 -18.15
N THR A 141 9.97 -37.16 -17.25
CA THR A 141 10.56 -37.22 -15.90
C THR A 141 11.67 -38.28 -15.86
N LEU A 142 12.72 -38.05 -15.07
CA LEU A 142 13.57 -39.13 -14.55
C LEU A 142 13.91 -38.90 -13.07
N LEU A 143 14.23 -39.98 -12.35
CA LEU A 143 14.14 -40.07 -10.89
C LEU A 143 15.48 -40.42 -10.24
N GLY A 144 15.78 -39.74 -9.12
CA GLY A 144 16.41 -40.32 -7.93
C GLY A 144 17.90 -40.65 -7.95
N GLY A 145 18.62 -40.27 -6.88
CA GLY A 145 20.00 -40.66 -6.62
C GLY A 145 20.52 -39.99 -5.34
N SER A 146 20.82 -40.78 -4.31
CA SER A 146 21.06 -40.27 -2.95
C SER A 146 22.54 -40.11 -2.59
N THR A 147 22.76 -39.38 -1.47
CA THR A 147 23.88 -39.50 -0.51
C THR A 147 25.29 -38.97 -0.81
N ASN A 148 25.78 -38.25 0.22
CA ASN A 148 27.14 -38.16 0.78
C ASN A 148 28.11 -37.06 0.33
N SER A 149 28.51 -36.30 1.35
CA SER A 149 29.62 -35.34 1.42
C SER A 149 30.97 -36.01 1.72
N THR A 150 32.08 -35.37 1.33
CA THR A 150 33.30 -35.10 2.15
C THR A 150 34.14 -34.04 1.40
N ALA A 151 35.04 -33.32 2.07
CA ALA A 151 35.83 -32.21 1.52
C ALA A 151 37.35 -32.44 1.61
N SER A 152 38.12 -31.84 0.69
CA SER A 152 39.47 -31.28 0.94
C SER A 152 40.06 -30.56 -0.28
N ASP A 153 40.53 -29.33 -0.08
CA ASP A 153 41.75 -28.67 -0.60
C ASP A 153 42.29 -28.90 -2.04
N GLY A 154 42.74 -27.79 -2.69
CA GLY A 154 44.10 -27.78 -3.26
C GLY A 154 44.40 -27.19 -4.65
N VAL A 155 44.46 -25.85 -4.78
CA VAL A 155 45.47 -25.06 -5.56
C VAL A 155 45.55 -25.19 -7.12
N ASP A 156 45.55 -24.01 -7.77
CA ASP A 156 45.82 -23.64 -9.19
C ASP A 156 47.26 -23.89 -9.72
N PRO A 157 47.63 -23.60 -11.00
CA PRO A 157 46.85 -23.42 -12.25
C PRO A 157 47.47 -24.17 -13.49
N MET A 158 46.98 -23.89 -14.72
CA MET A 158 47.74 -23.48 -15.96
C MET A 158 47.13 -24.04 -17.28
N ASP A 159 47.26 -23.29 -18.38
CA ASP A 159 46.59 -23.51 -19.69
C ASP A 159 47.13 -24.66 -20.57
N THR A 160 46.25 -25.23 -21.43
CA THR A 160 46.45 -25.25 -22.91
C THR A 160 45.15 -25.56 -23.68
N ASN A 161 45.06 -25.12 -24.94
CA ASN A 161 43.86 -25.22 -25.81
C ASN A 161 43.88 -26.44 -26.76
N VAL A 162 42.71 -26.84 -27.29
CA VAL A 162 42.31 -26.82 -28.73
C VAL A 162 41.01 -27.63 -28.96
N ASP A 163 40.06 -27.07 -29.73
CA ASP A 163 38.92 -27.61 -30.53
C ASP A 163 38.32 -29.02 -30.23
N ASP A 164 36.99 -29.23 -30.28
CA ASP A 164 36.17 -29.04 -31.49
C ASP A 164 34.66 -28.67 -31.27
N SER A 165 34.17 -27.90 -32.24
CA SER A 165 32.82 -27.46 -32.62
C SER A 165 31.56 -28.10 -31.99
N THR A 166 30.69 -27.26 -31.42
CA THR A 166 29.21 -27.40 -31.49
C THR A 166 28.55 -26.00 -31.58
N PRO A 167 27.33 -25.87 -32.15
CA PRO A 167 26.88 -24.60 -32.72
C PRO A 167 26.26 -23.61 -31.72
N THR A 168 26.36 -22.32 -32.07
CA THR A 168 25.80 -21.16 -31.36
C THR A 168 24.28 -21.24 -31.20
N GLU A 169 23.78 -21.34 -29.97
CA GLU A 169 22.40 -20.96 -29.67
C GLU A 169 22.27 -19.43 -29.72
N VAL A 170 21.26 -18.94 -30.45
CA VAL A 170 21.02 -17.51 -30.63
C VAL A 170 20.37 -16.95 -29.37
N GLY A 171 21.12 -16.15 -28.62
CA GLY A 171 20.61 -15.46 -27.43
C GLY A 171 19.38 -14.59 -27.75
N SER A 172 18.44 -14.53 -26.80
CA SER A 172 17.20 -13.75 -26.95
C SER A 172 17.52 -12.28 -27.21
N LEU A 173 16.81 -11.69 -28.18
CA LEU A 173 17.07 -10.33 -28.70
C LEU A 173 16.73 -9.18 -27.70
N HIS A 174 16.49 -9.51 -26.43
CA HIS A 174 16.30 -8.56 -25.33
C HIS A 174 17.59 -8.23 -24.55
N ASP A 175 18.57 -9.13 -24.47
CA ASP A 175 19.67 -8.99 -23.48
C ASP A 175 20.81 -8.03 -23.89
N LEU A 176 20.81 -7.49 -25.12
CA LEU A 176 21.92 -6.67 -25.65
C LEU A 176 21.60 -5.18 -25.86
N GLY A 177 20.52 -4.66 -25.24
CA GLY A 177 20.16 -3.24 -25.33
C GLY A 177 19.64 -2.57 -24.03
N VAL A 178 19.49 -3.34 -22.94
CA VAL A 178 18.58 -2.98 -21.83
C VAL A 178 19.26 -2.35 -20.60
N VAL A 179 20.58 -2.55 -20.45
CA VAL A 179 21.32 -2.29 -19.19
C VAL A 179 21.25 -0.84 -18.67
N GLY A 180 21.19 0.16 -19.55
CA GLY A 180 21.10 1.57 -19.15
C GLY A 180 19.66 2.07 -18.93
N GLY A 181 18.83 2.00 -19.96
CA GLY A 181 17.52 2.67 -19.98
C GLY A 181 16.50 2.07 -19.00
N TYR A 182 16.36 0.74 -18.96
CA TYR A 182 15.32 0.08 -18.18
C TYR A 182 15.50 0.29 -16.67
N SER A 183 16.74 0.22 -16.19
CA SER A 183 17.09 0.48 -14.79
C SER A 183 16.69 1.90 -14.36
N PHE A 184 16.98 2.90 -15.20
CA PHE A 184 16.64 4.30 -14.94
C PHE A 184 15.12 4.53 -14.83
N TRP A 185 14.33 3.98 -15.76
CA TRP A 185 12.87 4.10 -15.70
C TRP A 185 12.25 3.43 -14.47
N LEU A 186 12.81 2.31 -13.99
CA LEU A 186 12.36 1.67 -12.74
C LEU A 186 12.76 2.48 -11.49
N GLU A 187 14.00 3.00 -11.42
CA GLU A 187 14.41 3.87 -10.29
C GLU A 187 13.56 5.17 -10.24
N GLU A 188 13.18 5.73 -11.39
CA GLU A 188 12.22 6.85 -11.47
C GLU A 188 10.82 6.45 -10.97
N ALA A 189 10.29 5.30 -11.39
CA ALA A 189 8.98 4.84 -10.94
C ALA A 189 8.94 4.53 -9.44
N TYR A 190 10.00 3.93 -8.89
CA TYR A 190 10.15 3.69 -7.44
C TYR A 190 10.20 5.02 -6.68
N THR A 191 10.95 6.00 -7.17
CA THR A 191 11.05 7.35 -6.59
C THR A 191 9.67 8.01 -6.49
N ASN A 192 8.90 8.01 -7.59
CA ASN A 192 7.58 8.62 -7.62
C ASN A 192 6.57 7.93 -6.69
N LEU A 193 6.60 6.60 -6.58
CA LEU A 193 5.76 5.86 -5.63
C LEU A 193 6.14 6.14 -4.17
N TYR A 194 7.44 6.21 -3.85
CA TYR A 194 7.88 6.58 -2.50
C TYR A 194 7.38 7.98 -2.13
N PHE A 195 7.57 8.99 -2.99
CA PHE A 195 7.21 10.36 -2.66
C PHE A 195 5.69 10.61 -2.64
N SER A 196 4.91 9.98 -3.54
CA SER A 196 3.45 10.17 -3.60
C SER A 196 2.67 9.37 -2.55
N ILE A 197 3.22 8.27 -2.02
CA ILE A 197 2.50 7.39 -1.08
C ILE A 197 3.21 7.33 0.28
N THR A 198 4.44 6.84 0.32
CA THR A 198 5.10 6.49 1.59
C THR A 198 5.61 7.73 2.33
N HIS A 199 6.31 8.64 1.65
CA HIS A 199 6.71 9.93 2.20
C HIS A 199 5.51 10.81 2.57
N PHE A 200 4.42 10.71 1.79
CA PHE A 200 3.20 11.44 2.09
C PHE A 200 2.55 11.00 3.42
N MET A 201 2.67 9.71 3.80
CA MET A 201 2.32 9.24 5.15
C MET A 201 3.41 9.53 6.20
N TRP A 202 4.68 9.53 5.80
CA TRP A 202 5.85 9.66 6.68
C TRP A 202 6.81 10.78 6.19
N PRO A 203 6.45 12.07 6.40
CA PRO A 203 7.16 13.21 5.81
C PRO A 203 8.48 13.52 6.52
N LEU A 204 9.50 12.72 6.22
CA LEU A 204 10.81 12.75 6.91
C LEU A 204 11.98 13.33 6.09
N LEU A 205 11.87 13.39 4.76
CA LEU A 205 12.92 13.88 3.83
C LEU A 205 12.54 15.23 3.19
N ASP A 206 13.54 16.01 2.79
CA ASP A 206 13.32 17.13 1.87
C ASP A 206 13.45 16.64 0.41
N CYS A 207 12.37 16.76 -0.36
CA CYS A 207 12.30 16.27 -1.74
C CYS A 207 13.34 16.94 -2.66
N ASN A 208 13.66 18.22 -2.44
CA ASN A 208 14.61 18.96 -3.28
C ASN A 208 16.05 18.60 -2.94
N ALA A 209 16.36 18.48 -1.64
CA ALA A 209 17.67 18.03 -1.20
C ALA A 209 17.96 16.60 -1.68
N TRP A 210 17.00 15.68 -1.49
CA TRP A 210 17.12 14.31 -1.99
C TRP A 210 17.22 14.24 -3.52
N GLY A 211 16.49 15.09 -4.24
CA GLY A 211 16.61 15.21 -5.71
C GLY A 211 18.02 15.59 -6.15
N SER A 212 18.66 16.54 -5.46
CA SER A 212 20.08 16.85 -5.68
C SER A 212 20.96 15.65 -5.35
N TRP A 213 20.77 14.98 -4.22
CA TRP A 213 21.58 13.83 -3.82
C TRP A 213 21.50 12.69 -4.85
N ARG A 214 20.32 12.42 -5.42
CA ARG A 214 20.14 11.47 -6.53
C ARG A 214 20.89 11.91 -7.78
N HIS A 215 20.86 13.20 -8.12
CA HIS A 215 21.59 13.73 -9.27
C HIS A 215 23.11 13.57 -9.10
N ASP A 216 23.68 14.06 -8.01
CA ASP A 216 25.10 13.90 -7.64
C ASP A 216 25.52 12.42 -7.79
N TRP A 217 24.76 11.52 -7.16
CA TRP A 217 25.04 10.09 -7.11
C TRP A 217 24.94 9.39 -8.46
N SER A 218 24.05 9.87 -9.35
CA SER A 218 23.88 9.34 -10.71
C SER A 218 25.06 9.64 -11.62
N LEU A 219 25.77 10.74 -11.38
CA LEU A 219 26.97 11.14 -12.13
C LEU A 219 28.23 10.34 -11.71
N ASN A 220 28.10 9.42 -10.74
CA ASN A 220 29.20 8.75 -10.03
C ASN A 220 30.17 9.70 -9.30
N GLU A 221 29.85 10.99 -9.21
CA GLU A 221 30.42 11.88 -8.21
C GLU A 221 29.93 11.39 -6.83
N LYS A 222 30.81 10.68 -6.10
CA LYS A 222 30.52 10.12 -4.76
C LYS A 222 31.34 10.83 -3.68
N PRO A 223 31.24 12.17 -3.51
CA PRO A 223 32.01 12.89 -2.49
C PRO A 223 31.55 12.55 -1.06
N GLU A 224 30.28 12.17 -0.91
CA GLU A 224 29.61 12.00 0.38
C GLU A 224 28.87 10.65 0.43
N PRO A 225 29.54 9.55 0.85
CA PRO A 225 28.94 8.21 0.82
C PRO A 225 27.63 8.07 1.60
N TRP A 226 27.40 8.91 2.62
CA TRP A 226 26.17 8.92 3.40
C TRP A 226 24.93 9.25 2.54
N LYS A 227 25.05 10.05 1.48
CA LYS A 227 23.94 10.34 0.54
C LYS A 227 23.42 9.07 -0.13
N GLY A 228 24.31 8.12 -0.42
CA GLY A 228 23.98 6.83 -1.04
C GLY A 228 22.98 5.99 -0.25
N PHE A 229 23.02 6.08 1.08
CA PHE A 229 22.01 5.46 1.95
C PHE A 229 20.61 5.98 1.61
N PHE A 230 20.42 7.29 1.60
CA PHE A 230 19.09 7.91 1.39
C PHE A 230 18.54 7.69 -0.02
N VAL A 231 19.39 7.72 -1.05
CA VAL A 231 18.99 7.38 -2.42
C VAL A 231 18.53 5.93 -2.50
N LYS A 232 19.32 4.98 -1.95
CA LYS A 232 19.00 3.55 -2.03
C LYS A 232 17.84 3.12 -1.14
N MET A 233 17.63 3.73 0.03
CA MET A 233 16.43 3.49 0.85
C MET A 233 15.14 3.91 0.15
N VAL A 234 15.12 5.08 -0.52
CA VAL A 234 13.95 5.53 -1.29
C VAL A 234 13.66 4.58 -2.44
N HIS A 235 14.68 4.12 -3.18
CA HIS A 235 14.49 3.13 -4.24
C HIS A 235 14.01 1.78 -3.68
N ALA A 236 14.52 1.32 -2.52
CA ALA A 236 14.10 0.08 -1.88
C ALA A 236 12.61 0.10 -1.45
N ILE A 237 12.19 1.15 -0.75
CA ILE A 237 10.81 1.31 -0.26
C ILE A 237 9.84 1.57 -1.44
N GLY A 238 10.27 2.35 -2.44
CA GLY A 238 9.53 2.54 -3.69
C GLY A 238 9.35 1.24 -4.48
N SER A 239 10.36 0.37 -4.48
CA SER A 239 10.30 -0.97 -5.11
C SER A 239 9.32 -1.90 -4.38
N LEU A 240 9.25 -1.86 -3.04
CA LEU A 240 8.20 -2.57 -2.29
C LEU A 240 6.80 -2.05 -2.65
N SER A 241 6.64 -0.73 -2.77
CA SER A 241 5.38 -0.10 -3.18
C SER A 241 4.96 -0.51 -4.60
N TYR A 242 5.92 -0.57 -5.54
CA TYR A 242 5.69 -1.06 -6.90
C TYR A 242 5.32 -2.55 -6.91
N ASN A 243 5.96 -3.38 -6.09
CA ASN A 243 5.67 -4.82 -5.95
C ASN A 243 4.22 -5.10 -5.51
N VAL A 244 3.58 -4.16 -4.81
CA VAL A 244 2.16 -4.28 -4.42
C VAL A 244 1.23 -4.07 -5.62
N LEU A 245 1.56 -3.11 -6.49
CA LEU A 245 0.80 -2.76 -7.70
C LEU A 245 1.03 -3.74 -8.86
N GLN A 246 2.26 -4.24 -9.01
CA GLN A 246 2.64 -5.22 -10.04
C GLN A 246 3.37 -6.42 -9.41
N PRO A 247 2.64 -7.37 -8.80
CA PRO A 247 3.23 -8.60 -8.27
C PRO A 247 3.93 -9.43 -9.36
N GLY A 248 5.04 -10.09 -9.00
CA GLY A 248 5.73 -11.07 -9.84
C GLY A 248 6.92 -10.54 -10.66
N GLN A 249 7.00 -9.24 -10.95
CA GLN A 249 8.09 -8.64 -11.75
C GLN A 249 9.42 -8.42 -10.97
N ASN A 250 9.80 -9.35 -10.08
CA ASN A 250 11.04 -9.31 -9.27
C ASN A 250 11.23 -8.06 -8.37
N HIS A 251 10.28 -7.13 -8.25
CA HIS A 251 10.46 -5.88 -7.48
C HIS A 251 10.80 -6.12 -6.00
N SER A 252 10.25 -7.16 -5.36
CA SER A 252 10.65 -7.53 -3.99
C SER A 252 12.11 -7.99 -3.87
N ARG A 253 12.72 -8.52 -4.94
CA ARG A 253 14.16 -8.86 -4.96
C ARG A 253 15.00 -7.60 -5.13
N HIS A 254 14.64 -6.74 -6.08
CA HIS A 254 15.30 -5.44 -6.26
C HIS A 254 15.22 -4.58 -4.99
N ALA A 255 14.11 -4.63 -4.25
CA ALA A 255 13.98 -3.96 -2.96
C ALA A 255 15.02 -4.44 -1.93
N ALA A 256 15.20 -5.75 -1.80
CA ALA A 256 16.19 -6.35 -0.89
C ALA A 256 17.63 -6.06 -1.32
N GLU A 257 17.91 -6.04 -2.63
CA GLU A 257 19.22 -5.68 -3.21
C GLU A 257 19.54 -4.19 -2.96
N MET A 258 18.58 -3.29 -3.18
CA MET A 258 18.71 -1.85 -2.89
C MET A 258 18.86 -1.59 -1.38
N TYR A 259 18.12 -2.30 -0.52
CA TYR A 259 18.24 -2.20 0.94
C TYR A 259 19.61 -2.70 1.43
N SER A 260 20.06 -3.87 0.96
CA SER A 260 21.40 -4.39 1.28
C SER A 260 22.50 -3.44 0.80
N SER A 261 22.31 -2.81 -0.37
CA SER A 261 23.18 -1.74 -0.85
C SER A 261 23.08 -0.45 -0.04
N ALA A 262 21.94 -0.13 0.60
CA ALA A 262 21.81 1.03 1.47
C ALA A 262 22.55 0.80 2.80
N LEU A 263 22.42 -0.39 3.38
CA LEU A 263 23.07 -0.75 4.65
C LEU A 263 24.61 -0.67 4.60
N SER A 264 25.24 -0.85 3.44
CA SER A 264 26.70 -0.61 3.31
C SER A 264 27.10 0.87 3.41
N TYR A 265 26.17 1.80 3.19
CA TYR A 265 26.35 3.24 3.40
C TYR A 265 25.89 3.73 4.77
N TYR A 266 25.13 2.92 5.53
CA TYR A 266 24.63 3.30 6.87
C TYR A 266 25.73 3.69 7.87
N PRO A 267 26.92 3.03 7.93
CA PRO A 267 28.00 3.46 8.83
C PRO A 267 28.50 4.88 8.58
N TYR A 268 28.41 5.39 7.34
CA TYR A 268 28.77 6.77 7.02
C TYR A 268 27.73 7.76 7.54
N VAL A 269 26.43 7.43 7.48
CA VAL A 269 25.36 8.24 8.10
C VAL A 269 25.56 8.32 9.62
N MET A 270 25.98 7.23 10.26
CA MET A 270 26.28 7.20 11.69
C MET A 270 27.61 7.88 12.08
N ALA A 271 28.47 8.19 11.10
CA ALA A 271 29.67 8.99 11.30
C ALA A 271 29.42 10.50 11.16
N GLU A 272 28.31 10.91 10.52
CA GLU A 272 27.93 12.32 10.40
C GLU A 272 27.53 12.93 11.74
N ALA A 273 27.96 14.16 11.98
CA ALA A 273 27.63 14.91 13.19
C ALA A 273 26.14 15.32 13.27
N SER A 274 25.38 15.18 12.17
CA SER A 274 23.96 15.51 12.10
C SER A 274 23.10 14.35 12.60
N ALA A 275 22.68 14.42 13.87
CA ALA A 275 21.72 13.50 14.44
C ALA A 275 20.37 13.46 13.66
N ILE A 276 20.02 14.52 12.92
CA ILE A 276 18.86 14.49 12.01
C ILE A 276 19.00 13.39 10.97
N LEU A 277 20.17 13.26 10.32
CA LEU A 277 20.42 12.22 9.32
C LEU A 277 20.35 10.82 9.96
N GLN A 278 20.93 10.65 11.15
CA GLN A 278 20.90 9.39 11.90
C GLN A 278 19.46 8.95 12.25
N ILE A 279 18.63 9.90 12.69
CA ILE A 279 17.21 9.67 13.01
C ILE A 279 16.42 9.37 11.72
N GLN A 280 16.55 10.18 10.66
CA GLN A 280 15.90 9.94 9.36
C GLN A 280 16.25 8.56 8.80
N ALA A 281 17.52 8.15 8.88
CA ALA A 281 17.97 6.83 8.43
C ALA A 281 17.35 5.69 9.24
N SER A 282 17.27 5.85 10.57
CA SER A 282 16.62 4.89 11.45
C SER A 282 15.11 4.76 11.16
N ILE A 283 14.41 5.87 10.92
CA ILE A 283 13.00 5.88 10.50
C ILE A 283 12.83 5.13 9.18
N LEU A 284 13.69 5.39 8.18
CA LEU A 284 13.62 4.71 6.88
C LEU A 284 13.78 3.19 6.99
N MET A 285 14.65 2.69 7.88
CA MET A 285 14.77 1.25 8.13
C MET A 285 13.49 0.67 8.75
N VAL A 286 12.87 1.37 9.72
CA VAL A 286 11.58 0.93 10.31
C VAL A 286 10.45 0.93 9.28
N ILE A 287 10.39 1.93 8.40
CA ILE A 287 9.41 1.98 7.29
C ILE A 287 9.66 0.83 6.31
N TYR A 288 10.91 0.57 5.92
CA TYR A 288 11.26 -0.57 5.07
C TYR A 288 10.79 -1.89 5.71
N SER A 289 11.09 -2.11 7.00
CA SER A 289 10.65 -3.30 7.75
C SER A 289 9.13 -3.47 7.81
N LEU A 290 8.35 -2.38 7.85
CA LEU A 290 6.89 -2.44 7.81
C LEU A 290 6.31 -2.87 6.45
N HIS A 291 7.04 -2.66 5.35
CA HIS A 291 6.66 -3.02 3.98
C HIS A 291 7.34 -4.29 3.44
N CYS A 292 8.45 -4.72 4.04
CA CYS A 292 9.25 -5.86 3.60
C CYS A 292 8.54 -7.20 3.91
N PRO A 293 8.48 -8.19 2.99
CA PRO A 293 7.87 -9.49 3.25
C PRO A 293 8.51 -10.33 4.38
N SER A 294 9.68 -9.93 4.90
CA SER A 294 10.42 -10.63 5.94
C SER A 294 9.86 -10.34 7.34
N SER A 295 9.45 -11.38 8.07
CA SER A 295 9.10 -11.26 9.49
C SER A 295 10.32 -10.97 10.38
N GLY A 296 11.54 -11.24 9.88
CA GLY A 296 12.79 -10.92 10.58
C GLY A 296 13.01 -9.41 10.70
N GLU A 297 12.87 -8.67 9.60
CA GLU A 297 13.07 -7.21 9.58
C GLU A 297 12.12 -6.49 10.53
N ILE A 298 10.81 -6.82 10.48
CA ILE A 298 9.84 -6.25 11.42
C ILE A 298 10.10 -6.69 12.86
N SER A 299 10.55 -7.93 13.13
CA SER A 299 10.90 -8.37 14.48
C SER A 299 12.13 -7.63 15.05
N MET A 300 13.09 -7.28 14.19
CA MET A 300 14.21 -6.39 14.56
C MET A 300 13.72 -4.97 14.85
N SER A 301 12.86 -4.40 14.01
CA SER A 301 12.27 -3.06 14.25
C SER A 301 11.33 -3.00 15.46
N VAL A 302 10.64 -4.09 15.79
CA VAL A 302 9.92 -4.24 17.07
C VAL A 302 10.92 -4.13 18.22
N SER A 303 12.02 -4.88 18.15
CA SER A 303 13.05 -4.90 19.20
C SER A 303 13.80 -3.56 19.36
N SER A 304 14.03 -2.81 18.28
CA SER A 304 14.91 -1.63 18.26
C SER A 304 14.23 -0.27 18.43
N ILE A 305 12.89 -0.18 18.36
CA ILE A 305 12.21 1.14 18.34
C ILE A 305 12.48 1.99 19.59
N VAL A 306 12.61 1.40 20.79
CA VAL A 306 12.66 2.18 22.04
C VAL A 306 13.99 2.93 22.22
N PRO A 307 15.17 2.31 22.00
CA PRO A 307 16.44 3.05 21.89
C PRO A 307 16.40 4.16 20.83
N PHE A 308 15.77 3.89 19.67
CA PHE A 308 15.62 4.88 18.60
C PHE A 308 14.74 6.08 19.00
N CYS A 309 13.59 5.85 19.62
CA CYS A 309 12.71 6.92 20.10
C CYS A 309 13.36 7.73 21.23
N SER A 310 14.10 7.07 22.13
CA SER A 310 14.86 7.74 23.20
C SER A 310 15.94 8.67 22.64
N ALA A 311 16.73 8.21 21.66
CA ALA A 311 17.73 9.04 20.99
C ALA A 311 17.09 10.23 20.23
N THR A 312 15.95 9.98 19.58
CA THR A 312 15.17 11.02 18.87
C THR A 312 14.67 12.09 19.84
N LEU A 313 14.07 11.70 20.96
CA LEU A 313 13.56 12.64 21.96
C LEU A 313 14.69 13.47 22.59
N ALA A 314 15.80 12.84 22.96
CA ALA A 314 16.93 13.52 23.60
C ALA A 314 17.56 14.59 22.69
N GLU A 315 17.70 14.34 21.39
CA GLU A 315 18.19 15.34 20.42
C GLU A 315 17.18 16.48 20.21
N ILE A 316 15.88 16.20 20.17
CA ILE A 316 14.84 17.23 20.02
C ILE A 316 14.74 18.12 21.26
N GLN A 317 14.75 17.54 22.47
CA GLN A 317 14.80 18.28 23.74
C GLN A 317 16.06 19.16 23.85
N LYS A 318 17.23 18.61 23.46
CA LYS A 318 18.50 19.36 23.38
C LYS A 318 18.40 20.53 22.40
N ARG A 319 17.82 20.34 21.21
CA ARG A 319 17.62 21.41 20.21
C ARG A 319 16.72 22.52 20.74
N ILE A 320 15.58 22.18 21.33
CA ILE A 320 14.66 23.15 21.95
C ILE A 320 15.37 23.92 23.08
N SER A 321 16.11 23.22 23.95
CA SER A 321 16.88 23.83 25.03
C SER A 321 17.97 24.80 24.52
N SER A 322 18.60 24.50 23.38
CA SER A 322 19.58 25.39 22.74
C SER A 322 18.95 26.51 21.89
N GLY A 323 17.70 26.34 21.46
CA GLY A 323 17.01 27.23 20.53
C GLY A 323 16.36 28.46 21.17
N LEU A 324 16.38 28.56 22.51
CA LEU A 324 15.80 29.69 23.24
C LEU A 324 16.66 30.97 23.14
N ASP A 325 17.95 30.83 22.81
CA ASP A 325 18.92 31.93 22.66
C ASP A 325 19.42 32.09 21.21
N SER A 326 18.59 32.57 20.28
CA SER A 326 19.06 33.43 19.16
C SER A 326 17.94 34.00 18.27
N THR A 327 18.13 35.23 17.82
CA THR A 327 17.23 35.94 16.90
C THR A 327 17.68 35.81 15.44
N LEU A 328 17.18 34.82 14.69
CA LEU A 328 17.33 34.80 13.23
C LEU A 328 16.14 34.10 12.52
N GLY A 329 15.08 34.87 12.27
CA GLY A 329 13.84 34.38 11.67
C GLY A 329 13.87 34.27 10.15
N ASP A 330 14.35 33.13 9.64
CA ASP A 330 13.78 32.49 8.44
C ASP A 330 14.16 31.00 8.40
N THR A 331 15.47 30.70 8.37
CA THR A 331 16.02 29.32 8.38
C THR A 331 15.52 28.49 9.55
N MET A 332 15.44 29.10 10.75
CA MET A 332 14.97 28.47 11.99
C MET A 332 13.56 27.86 11.86
N GLY A 333 12.69 28.42 11.01
CA GLY A 333 11.34 27.91 10.79
C GLY A 333 11.31 26.58 10.04
N ARG A 334 12.24 26.37 9.09
CA ARG A 334 12.34 25.12 8.32
C ARG A 334 12.88 23.98 9.18
N ASP A 335 13.89 24.25 9.99
CA ASP A 335 14.47 23.27 10.90
C ASP A 335 13.50 22.93 12.05
N ALA A 336 12.77 23.91 12.60
CA ALA A 336 11.73 23.67 13.59
C ALA A 336 10.61 22.75 13.04
N ASN A 337 10.10 23.04 11.84
CA ASN A 337 9.08 22.23 11.18
C ASN A 337 9.59 20.80 10.90
N LEU A 338 10.85 20.63 10.47
CA LEU A 338 11.44 19.30 10.27
C LEU A 338 11.57 18.50 11.58
N ASN A 339 12.03 19.14 12.68
CA ASN A 339 12.09 18.50 14.00
C ASN A 339 10.70 18.02 14.47
N GLU A 340 9.65 18.81 14.24
CA GLU A 340 8.28 18.44 14.60
C GLU A 340 7.76 17.27 13.75
N LEU A 341 7.93 17.32 12.43
CA LEU A 341 7.54 16.23 11.52
C LEU A 341 8.28 14.92 11.85
N MET A 342 9.55 15.01 12.26
CA MET A 342 10.33 13.87 12.75
C MET A 342 9.78 13.32 14.07
N PHE A 343 9.43 14.18 15.04
CA PHE A 343 8.79 13.72 16.28
C PHE A 343 7.44 13.05 15.99
N ILE A 344 6.56 13.68 15.21
CA ILE A 344 5.23 13.16 14.86
C ILE A 344 5.38 11.79 14.16
N THR A 345 6.30 11.67 13.21
CA THR A 345 6.63 10.40 12.53
C THR A 345 7.13 9.34 13.51
N CYS A 346 8.07 9.69 14.40
CA CYS A 346 8.62 8.81 15.43
C CYS A 346 7.53 8.32 16.41
N TYR A 347 6.70 9.22 16.91
CA TYR A 347 5.58 8.94 17.80
C TYR A 347 4.53 8.04 17.13
N MET A 348 4.14 8.36 15.90
CA MET A 348 3.17 7.57 15.15
C MET A 348 3.68 6.17 14.84
N LEU A 349 4.97 5.99 14.55
CA LEU A 349 5.60 4.68 14.39
C LEU A 349 5.70 3.92 15.72
N ASN A 350 6.04 4.59 16.83
CA ASN A 350 6.04 3.99 18.16
C ASN A 350 4.67 3.40 18.47
N GLU A 351 3.60 4.23 18.44
CA GLU A 351 2.24 3.79 18.77
C GLU A 351 1.72 2.70 17.82
N VAL A 352 2.05 2.74 16.51
CA VAL A 352 1.74 1.64 15.59
C VAL A 352 2.34 0.30 16.05
N ILE A 353 3.61 0.29 16.49
CA ILE A 353 4.32 -0.96 16.75
C ILE A 353 4.11 -1.44 18.20
N VAL A 354 3.82 -0.56 19.17
CA VAL A 354 3.41 -0.97 20.54
C VAL A 354 1.94 -1.41 20.61
N SER A 355 1.06 -0.88 19.75
CA SER A 355 -0.32 -1.38 19.65
C SER A 355 -0.46 -2.64 18.78
N GLY A 356 0.52 -2.94 17.93
CA GLY A 356 0.52 -4.16 17.10
C GLY A 356 1.12 -5.38 17.79
N TRP A 357 2.24 -5.22 18.50
CA TRP A 357 3.09 -6.34 18.94
C TRP A 357 3.35 -6.39 20.44
N GLU A 358 3.42 -7.60 21.00
CA GLU A 358 3.78 -7.83 22.39
C GLU A 358 5.26 -7.57 22.62
N ARG A 359 5.59 -6.67 23.56
CA ARG A 359 6.95 -6.19 23.78
C ARG A 359 7.38 -6.47 25.21
N PRO A 360 8.58 -7.00 25.47
CA PRO A 360 9.14 -7.06 26.81
C PRO A 360 9.39 -5.64 27.37
N VAL A 361 8.41 -5.08 28.07
CA VAL A 361 8.50 -3.72 28.64
C VAL A 361 9.39 -3.70 29.87
N SER A 362 10.67 -3.37 29.68
CA SER A 362 11.59 -3.09 30.79
C SER A 362 11.20 -1.81 31.53
N ALA A 363 11.63 -1.64 32.77
CA ALA A 363 11.38 -0.41 33.53
C ALA A 363 11.96 0.85 32.83
N ALA A 364 13.12 0.71 32.17
CA ALA A 364 13.71 1.79 31.37
C ALA A 364 12.87 2.13 30.11
N TYR A 365 12.12 1.16 29.57
CA TYR A 365 11.24 1.40 28.43
C TYR A 365 9.95 2.12 28.82
N ARG A 366 9.45 1.93 30.06
CA ARG A 366 8.31 2.72 30.58
C ARG A 366 8.67 4.21 30.60
N ILE A 367 9.80 4.56 31.22
CA ILE A 367 10.30 5.95 31.30
C ILE A 367 10.33 6.62 29.92
N VAL A 368 10.91 5.94 28.90
CA VAL A 368 10.95 6.47 27.54
C VAL A 368 9.56 6.64 26.93
N ASP A 369 8.65 5.68 27.12
CA ASP A 369 7.27 5.76 26.63
C ASP A 369 6.46 6.85 27.36
N ASP A 370 6.75 7.11 28.63
CA ASP A 370 6.15 8.18 29.44
C ASP A 370 6.68 9.57 29.03
N ASP A 371 8.00 9.73 28.85
CA ASP A 371 8.64 10.97 28.38
C ASP A 371 8.12 11.37 26.99
N ILE A 372 8.00 10.40 26.07
CA ILE A 372 7.43 10.58 24.72
C ILE A 372 5.97 11.01 24.80
N HIS A 373 5.18 10.44 25.72
CA HIS A 373 3.78 10.80 25.92
C HIS A 373 3.64 12.23 26.45
N MET A 374 4.39 12.57 27.51
CA MET A 374 4.43 13.92 28.08
C MET A 374 4.76 14.97 27.02
N PHE A 375 5.88 14.78 26.30
CA PHE A 375 6.31 15.71 25.26
C PHE A 375 5.31 15.82 24.10
N SER A 376 4.61 14.73 23.74
CA SER A 376 3.54 14.79 22.73
C SER A 376 2.36 15.70 23.12
N ASN A 377 2.20 16.05 24.40
CA ASN A 377 1.19 16.97 24.90
C ASN A 377 1.65 18.44 24.96
N GLU A 378 2.96 18.69 24.86
CA GLU A 378 3.53 20.04 24.75
C GLU A 378 3.44 20.58 23.31
N ILE A 379 3.49 19.67 22.32
CA ILE A 379 3.31 19.99 20.89
C ILE A 379 1.89 20.52 20.67
N SER A 380 1.81 21.80 20.29
CA SER A 380 0.56 22.54 20.16
C SER A 380 -0.09 22.39 18.78
N ASN A 381 -1.42 22.35 18.74
CA ASN A 381 -2.24 22.22 17.51
C ASN A 381 -2.20 23.43 16.54
N VAL A 382 -1.14 24.26 16.58
CA VAL A 382 -1.00 25.52 15.80
C VAL A 382 0.18 25.41 14.81
N SER A 383 0.59 24.19 14.50
CA SER A 383 1.75 23.88 13.65
C SER A 383 1.50 24.13 12.15
N SER A 384 2.58 24.42 11.43
CA SER A 384 2.68 24.45 9.96
C SER A 384 2.54 23.07 9.28
N THR A 385 2.48 22.00 10.06
CA THR A 385 2.27 20.62 9.59
C THR A 385 0.93 20.44 8.88
N SER A 386 0.86 19.49 7.94
CA SER A 386 -0.39 19.06 7.29
C SER A 386 -1.50 18.77 8.32
N THR A 387 -2.68 19.39 8.13
CA THR A 387 -3.84 19.21 9.02
C THR A 387 -4.31 17.76 9.09
N ALA A 388 -4.13 16.98 8.02
CA ALA A 388 -4.41 15.55 8.01
C ALA A 388 -3.36 14.72 8.78
N LEU A 389 -2.09 15.14 8.80
CA LEU A 389 -1.07 14.50 9.65
C LEU A 389 -1.32 14.83 11.13
N GLN A 390 -1.71 16.07 11.45
CA GLN A 390 -2.17 16.45 12.80
C GLN A 390 -3.40 15.62 13.22
N HIS A 391 -4.33 15.37 12.29
CA HIS A 391 -5.49 14.50 12.51
C HIS A 391 -5.08 13.05 12.82
N LEU A 392 -4.17 12.45 12.04
CA LEU A 392 -3.61 11.12 12.33
C LEU A 392 -2.82 11.08 13.66
N PHE A 393 -2.07 12.14 13.98
CA PHE A 393 -1.33 12.27 15.24
C PHE A 393 -2.29 12.31 16.45
N ARG A 394 -3.39 13.07 16.37
CA ARG A 394 -4.48 13.05 17.37
C ARG A 394 -5.02 11.63 17.61
N LEU A 395 -5.20 10.82 16.56
CA LEU A 395 -5.64 9.43 16.72
C LEU A 395 -4.60 8.60 17.50
N ARG A 396 -3.31 8.73 17.17
CA ARG A 396 -2.26 7.99 17.89
C ARG A 396 -2.17 8.40 19.35
N LYS A 397 -2.39 9.67 19.68
CA LYS A 397 -2.50 10.12 21.08
C LYS A 397 -3.70 9.50 21.82
N ILE A 398 -4.84 9.30 21.14
CA ILE A 398 -5.99 8.58 21.74
C ILE A 398 -5.64 7.10 21.96
N GLN A 399 -5.02 6.42 20.98
CA GLN A 399 -4.54 5.04 21.13
C GLN A 399 -3.51 4.89 22.26
N ALA A 400 -2.60 5.85 22.39
CA ALA A 400 -1.58 5.91 23.44
C ALA A 400 -2.20 6.03 24.85
N ASN A 401 -3.32 6.76 24.99
CA ASN A 401 -4.07 6.86 26.25
C ASN A 401 -4.80 5.55 26.57
N ILE A 402 -5.53 4.99 25.59
CA ILE A 402 -6.23 3.70 25.72
C ILE A 402 -5.28 2.59 26.15
N ARG A 403 -4.07 2.54 25.58
CA ARG A 403 -3.03 1.56 25.92
C ARG A 403 -2.50 1.71 27.35
N ARG A 404 -2.56 2.92 27.93
CA ARG A 404 -2.06 3.23 29.29
C ARG A 404 -3.11 3.00 30.37
N SER A 405 -4.41 3.05 30.07
CA SER A 405 -5.47 2.76 31.05
C SER A 405 -5.66 1.27 31.39
N TRP A 406 -5.03 0.36 30.66
CA TRP A 406 -5.18 -1.10 30.88
C TRP A 406 -4.63 -1.61 32.22
N ASP A 407 -3.71 -0.87 32.85
CA ASP A 407 -3.15 -1.18 34.18
C ASP A 407 -3.92 -0.44 35.32
N GLU A 408 -4.99 0.33 35.02
CA GLU A 408 -5.76 1.11 36.00
C GLU A 408 -6.85 0.30 36.74
N PRO A 409 -7.31 0.73 37.93
CA PRO A 409 -8.46 0.13 38.61
C PRO A 409 -9.75 0.20 37.79
N THR A 410 -10.54 -0.87 37.80
CA THR A 410 -11.72 -1.07 36.91
C THR A 410 -12.75 0.07 36.94
N ASP A 411 -13.00 0.70 38.09
CA ASP A 411 -13.92 1.84 38.18
C ASP A 411 -13.42 3.09 37.42
N ILE A 412 -12.11 3.32 37.44
CA ILE A 412 -11.43 4.40 36.70
C ILE A 412 -11.39 4.03 35.22
N GLN A 413 -11.02 2.79 34.90
CA GLN A 413 -10.98 2.25 33.54
C GLN A 413 -12.34 2.42 32.83
N ASN A 414 -13.46 2.03 33.47
CA ASN A 414 -14.80 2.17 32.90
C ASN A 414 -15.17 3.64 32.57
N SER A 415 -14.75 4.60 33.40
CA SER A 415 -14.95 6.03 33.13
C SER A 415 -14.06 6.52 31.98
N ASN A 416 -12.81 6.06 31.94
CA ASN A 416 -11.83 6.43 30.91
C ASN A 416 -12.22 5.84 29.54
N ASP A 417 -12.66 4.59 29.48
CA ASP A 417 -13.11 3.91 28.25
C ASP A 417 -14.23 4.67 27.54
N ARG A 418 -15.24 5.15 28.29
CA ARG A 418 -16.33 5.97 27.73
C ARG A 418 -15.82 7.31 27.20
N SER A 419 -14.86 7.93 27.89
CA SER A 419 -14.20 9.16 27.45
C SER A 419 -13.41 8.93 26.15
N PHE A 420 -12.68 7.82 26.06
CA PHE A 420 -11.92 7.45 24.85
C PHE A 420 -12.83 7.11 23.68
N LYS A 421 -13.96 6.41 23.89
CA LYS A 421 -14.93 6.16 22.81
C LYS A 421 -15.51 7.47 22.28
N LEU A 422 -15.92 8.41 23.14
CA LEU A 422 -16.35 9.74 22.72
C LEU A 422 -15.25 10.50 21.96
N ALA A 423 -13.99 10.43 22.40
CA ALA A 423 -12.87 11.06 21.70
C ALA A 423 -12.58 10.44 20.32
N LEU A 424 -12.82 9.13 20.14
CA LEU A 424 -12.78 8.44 18.85
C LEU A 424 -13.96 8.82 17.96
N ASP A 425 -15.18 8.90 18.51
CA ASP A 425 -16.38 9.31 17.78
C ASP A 425 -16.26 10.78 17.31
N ASP A 426 -15.73 11.67 18.15
CA ASP A 426 -15.39 13.05 17.80
C ASP A 426 -14.20 13.16 16.83
N TRP A 427 -13.36 12.13 16.71
CA TRP A 427 -12.33 12.06 15.68
C TRP A 427 -12.93 11.62 14.34
N ARG A 428 -13.78 10.59 14.33
CA ARG A 428 -14.44 10.07 13.11
C ARG A 428 -15.28 11.13 12.38
N LYS A 429 -15.86 12.09 13.12
CA LYS A 429 -16.62 13.23 12.56
C LYS A 429 -15.80 14.18 11.68
N ASP A 430 -14.49 14.28 11.89
CA ASP A 430 -13.63 15.21 11.13
C ASP A 430 -13.17 14.63 9.78
N ILE A 431 -13.20 13.29 9.60
CA ILE A 431 -12.69 12.59 8.40
C ILE A 431 -13.12 13.24 7.06
N PRO A 432 -14.39 13.63 6.82
CA PRO A 432 -14.80 14.20 5.53
C PRO A 432 -14.07 15.48 5.15
N GLN A 433 -13.53 16.23 6.13
CA GLN A 433 -12.81 17.49 5.92
C GLN A 433 -11.47 17.29 5.18
N TYR A 434 -10.91 16.07 5.23
CA TYR A 434 -9.64 15.72 4.58
C TYR A 434 -9.82 14.98 3.26
N SER A 435 -11.07 14.72 2.85
CA SER A 435 -11.37 13.99 1.62
C SER A 435 -11.15 14.85 0.36
N VAL A 436 -10.38 14.33 -0.59
CA VAL A 436 -10.04 15.01 -1.86
C VAL A 436 -10.16 14.00 -3.00
N GLU A 437 -10.72 14.40 -4.14
CA GLU A 437 -10.99 13.52 -5.29
C GLU A 437 -9.74 12.82 -5.84
N GLU A 438 -8.58 13.48 -5.79
CA GLU A 438 -7.29 12.94 -6.23
C GLU A 438 -6.64 11.99 -5.20
N ALA A 439 -7.12 11.99 -3.95
CA ALA A 439 -6.46 11.31 -2.84
C ALA A 439 -6.96 9.86 -2.59
N GLN A 440 -7.83 9.34 -3.47
CA GLN A 440 -8.43 7.99 -3.47
C GLN A 440 -7.43 6.81 -3.47
N ARG A 441 -6.12 7.07 -3.46
CA ARG A 441 -5.04 6.05 -3.38
C ARG A 441 -4.00 6.34 -2.30
N THR A 442 -4.39 7.14 -1.31
CA THR A 442 -3.51 7.62 -0.23
C THR A 442 -4.16 7.42 1.15
N HIS A 443 -3.45 7.80 2.20
CA HIS A 443 -3.96 7.75 3.57
C HIS A 443 -5.11 8.74 3.87
N LEU A 444 -5.44 9.64 2.93
CA LEU A 444 -6.59 10.55 3.02
C LEU A 444 -7.90 9.92 2.51
N ASP A 445 -7.86 8.67 2.02
CA ASP A 445 -9.09 7.97 1.65
C ASP A 445 -10.01 7.83 2.89
N PRO A 446 -11.30 8.24 2.80
CA PRO A 446 -12.22 8.17 3.94
C PRO A 446 -12.41 6.77 4.50
N LEU A 447 -12.32 5.71 3.68
CA LEU A 447 -12.42 4.32 4.14
C LEU A 447 -11.15 3.92 4.89
N TRP A 448 -9.97 4.39 4.44
CA TRP A 448 -8.72 4.16 5.18
C TRP A 448 -8.74 4.85 6.55
N MET A 449 -9.16 6.11 6.62
CA MET A 449 -9.30 6.81 7.92
C MET A 449 -10.37 6.17 8.81
N THR A 450 -11.52 5.78 8.26
CA THR A 450 -12.59 5.09 9.01
C THR A 450 -12.05 3.80 9.63
N LYS A 451 -11.34 2.98 8.86
CA LYS A 451 -10.71 1.74 9.35
C LYS A 451 -9.69 1.98 10.48
N LEU A 452 -9.02 3.15 10.51
CA LEU A 452 -8.14 3.51 11.62
C LEU A 452 -8.92 3.87 12.90
N TYR A 453 -10.10 4.50 12.79
CA TYR A 453 -11.04 4.61 13.91
C TYR A 453 -11.50 3.20 14.36
N ASP A 454 -11.89 2.33 13.43
CA ASP A 454 -12.44 1.01 13.75
C ASP A 454 -11.43 0.16 14.51
N TYR A 455 -10.19 0.07 14.01
CA TYR A 455 -9.08 -0.58 14.72
C TYR A 455 -8.83 0.04 16.12
N SER A 456 -9.13 1.32 16.33
CA SER A 456 -8.98 1.96 17.65
C SER A 456 -10.08 1.53 18.64
N VAL A 457 -11.31 1.34 18.16
CA VAL A 457 -12.40 0.72 18.97
C VAL A 457 -12.03 -0.73 19.31
N ILE A 458 -11.52 -1.49 18.34
CA ILE A 458 -11.03 -2.87 18.57
C ILE A 458 -9.88 -2.92 19.61
N ILE A 459 -8.98 -1.94 19.60
CA ILE A 459 -7.90 -1.82 20.62
C ILE A 459 -8.48 -1.53 22.00
N LEU A 460 -9.39 -0.55 22.11
CA LEU A 460 -10.09 -0.19 23.36
C LEU A 460 -10.77 -1.41 23.99
N MET A 461 -11.63 -2.06 23.21
CA MET A 461 -12.51 -3.12 23.71
C MET A 461 -11.76 -4.39 24.14
N GLN A 462 -10.60 -4.69 23.53
CA GLN A 462 -9.80 -5.85 23.93
C GLN A 462 -9.18 -5.74 25.32
N GLY A 463 -8.90 -4.51 25.79
CA GLY A 463 -8.41 -4.25 27.14
C GLY A 463 -9.41 -4.67 28.22
N LYS A 464 -10.72 -4.57 27.93
CA LYS A 464 -11.81 -4.93 28.84
C LYS A 464 -12.61 -6.17 28.44
N ARG A 465 -12.06 -7.08 27.61
CA ARG A 465 -12.80 -8.25 27.09
C ARG A 465 -13.45 -9.16 28.15
N LYS A 466 -12.95 -9.13 29.39
CA LYS A 466 -13.46 -9.88 30.55
C LYS A 466 -14.68 -9.24 31.23
N CYS A 467 -15.03 -8.02 30.85
CA CYS A 467 -16.04 -7.17 31.48
C CYS A 467 -16.93 -6.44 30.45
N LEU A 468 -17.10 -7.02 29.25
CA LEU A 468 -17.87 -6.41 28.17
C LEU A 468 -19.36 -6.26 28.54
N MET A 469 -19.89 -5.07 28.35
CA MET A 469 -21.32 -4.78 28.46
C MET A 469 -22.02 -4.99 27.11
N ARG A 470 -23.36 -5.03 27.09
CA ARG A 470 -24.11 -5.18 25.82
C ARG A 470 -23.79 -4.05 24.82
N GLU A 471 -23.70 -2.81 25.30
CA GLU A 471 -23.33 -1.64 24.50
C GLU A 471 -21.94 -1.81 23.85
N ASP A 472 -21.00 -2.46 24.54
CA ASP A 472 -19.67 -2.75 24.00
C ASP A 472 -19.72 -3.79 22.88
N LEU A 473 -20.61 -4.79 22.97
CA LEU A 473 -20.76 -5.81 21.92
C LEU A 473 -21.27 -5.19 20.61
N ASP A 474 -22.24 -4.26 20.69
CA ASP A 474 -22.75 -3.54 19.52
C ASP A 474 -21.64 -2.67 18.87
N ASP A 475 -20.85 -1.94 19.67
CA ASP A 475 -19.68 -1.15 19.19
C ASP A 475 -18.58 -2.05 18.58
N ILE A 476 -18.22 -3.17 19.22
CA ILE A 476 -17.23 -4.14 18.71
C ILE A 476 -17.68 -4.73 17.37
N LEU A 477 -18.93 -5.16 17.29
CA LEU A 477 -19.46 -5.82 16.10
C LEU A 477 -19.48 -4.84 14.93
N SER A 478 -20.01 -3.63 15.15
CA SER A 478 -20.04 -2.55 14.15
C SER A 478 -18.64 -2.22 13.63
N ALA A 479 -17.70 -1.89 14.52
CA ALA A 479 -16.32 -1.57 14.14
C ALA A 479 -15.59 -2.76 13.50
N GLY A 480 -15.79 -3.98 13.98
CA GLY A 480 -15.15 -5.17 13.43
C GLY A 480 -15.67 -5.53 12.04
N VAL A 481 -16.98 -5.40 11.81
CA VAL A 481 -17.62 -5.62 10.50
C VAL A 481 -17.18 -4.54 9.51
N GLU A 482 -17.26 -3.26 9.88
CA GLU A 482 -16.78 -2.16 9.04
C GLU A 482 -15.29 -2.30 8.71
N ALA A 483 -14.42 -2.57 9.69
CA ALA A 483 -12.99 -2.74 9.47
C ALA A 483 -12.68 -3.86 8.47
N CYS A 484 -13.28 -5.05 8.62
CA CYS A 484 -13.02 -6.19 7.74
C CYS A 484 -13.51 -5.95 6.31
N LEU A 485 -14.73 -5.44 6.13
CA LEU A 485 -15.31 -5.21 4.81
C LEU A 485 -14.63 -4.03 4.09
N ASN A 486 -14.38 -2.92 4.79
CA ASN A 486 -13.66 -1.77 4.22
C ASN A 486 -12.21 -2.15 3.87
N TYR A 487 -11.52 -2.93 4.71
CA TYR A 487 -10.17 -3.37 4.40
C TYR A 487 -10.09 -4.29 3.17
N ARG A 488 -11.02 -5.24 3.06
CA ARG A 488 -11.10 -6.13 1.90
C ARG A 488 -11.32 -5.34 0.61
N ARG A 489 -12.25 -4.38 0.63
CA ARG A 489 -12.49 -3.45 -0.48
C ARG A 489 -11.23 -2.65 -0.84
N LEU A 490 -10.53 -2.09 0.14
CA LEU A 490 -9.29 -1.33 -0.08
C LEU A 490 -8.17 -2.21 -0.70
N GLN A 491 -8.09 -3.51 -0.34
CA GLN A 491 -7.19 -4.44 -1.04
C GLN A 491 -7.58 -4.68 -2.50
N GLU A 492 -8.88 -4.79 -2.80
CA GLU A 492 -9.41 -5.00 -4.16
C GLU A 492 -9.28 -3.75 -5.05
N GLU A 493 -9.37 -2.55 -4.47
CA GLU A 493 -9.09 -1.26 -5.13
C GLU A 493 -7.58 -1.03 -5.39
N GLY A 494 -6.70 -1.92 -4.90
CA GLY A 494 -5.26 -1.91 -5.16
C GLY A 494 -4.45 -0.97 -4.26
N GLN A 495 -4.95 -0.65 -3.06
CA GLN A 495 -4.33 0.30 -2.14
C GLN A 495 -2.97 -0.21 -1.64
N VAL A 496 -1.90 0.54 -1.94
CA VAL A 496 -0.51 0.15 -1.59
C VAL A 496 -0.31 -0.06 -0.09
N MET A 497 -0.97 0.77 0.75
CA MET A 497 -0.86 0.71 2.20
C MET A 497 -1.63 -0.46 2.85
N CYS A 498 -2.35 -1.27 2.06
CA CYS A 498 -2.97 -2.53 2.51
C CYS A 498 -2.06 -3.75 2.40
N PHE A 499 -0.75 -3.52 2.24
CA PHE A 499 0.30 -4.54 2.33
C PHE A 499 1.45 -4.03 3.21
N THR A 500 1.15 -3.86 4.50
CA THR A 500 2.11 -3.63 5.58
C THR A 500 1.93 -4.68 6.67
N TRP A 501 3.01 -4.97 7.42
CA TRP A 501 2.95 -5.83 8.61
C TRP A 501 1.97 -5.32 9.67
N SER A 502 1.85 -4.00 9.83
CA SER A 502 0.87 -3.41 10.75
C SER A 502 -0.56 -3.66 10.28
N ALA A 503 -0.84 -3.54 8.97
CA ALA A 503 -2.18 -3.82 8.45
C ALA A 503 -2.55 -5.32 8.58
N LEU A 504 -1.60 -6.24 8.34
CA LEU A 504 -1.79 -7.68 8.61
C LEU A 504 -2.15 -7.94 10.08
N VAL A 505 -1.35 -7.40 11.02
CA VAL A 505 -1.52 -7.65 12.45
C VAL A 505 -2.81 -7.04 12.99
N PHE A 506 -3.17 -5.81 12.63
CA PHE A 506 -4.44 -5.22 13.04
C PHE A 506 -5.66 -5.91 12.39
N GLN A 507 -5.53 -6.41 11.15
CA GLN A 507 -6.60 -7.15 10.50
C GLN A 507 -6.84 -8.51 11.18
N PHE A 508 -5.77 -9.27 11.47
CA PHE A 508 -5.84 -10.50 12.25
C PHE A 508 -6.42 -10.24 13.66
N ARG A 509 -5.91 -9.22 14.36
CA ARG A 509 -6.40 -8.78 15.68
C ARG A 509 -7.90 -8.45 15.69
N THR A 510 -8.43 -7.94 14.59
CA THR A 510 -9.86 -7.62 14.41
C THR A 510 -10.69 -8.90 14.22
N GLY A 511 -10.30 -9.75 13.27
CA GLY A 511 -11.02 -11.00 13.00
C GLY A 511 -11.03 -11.97 14.19
N ILE A 512 -9.92 -12.04 14.95
CA ILE A 512 -9.85 -12.87 16.17
C ILE A 512 -10.83 -12.36 17.25
N LEU A 513 -11.03 -11.04 17.38
CA LEU A 513 -12.04 -10.51 18.31
C LEU A 513 -13.47 -10.85 17.85
N LEU A 514 -13.77 -10.75 16.55
CA LEU A 514 -15.08 -11.15 16.02
C LEU A 514 -15.37 -12.63 16.30
N LEU A 515 -14.42 -13.54 16.01
CA LEU A 515 -14.53 -14.96 16.35
C LEU A 515 -14.76 -15.17 17.86
N TYR A 516 -14.03 -14.44 18.70
CA TYR A 516 -14.13 -14.51 20.17
C TYR A 516 -15.49 -14.03 20.70
N ILE A 517 -16.00 -12.87 20.27
CA ILE A 517 -17.30 -12.39 20.77
C ILE A 517 -18.46 -13.23 20.26
N CYS A 518 -18.40 -13.75 19.03
CA CYS A 518 -19.48 -14.57 18.45
C CYS A 518 -19.58 -15.98 19.06
N ARG A 519 -18.58 -16.41 19.83
CA ARG A 519 -18.67 -17.57 20.74
C ARG A 519 -19.65 -17.33 21.91
N SER A 520 -19.95 -16.08 22.26
CA SER A 520 -20.91 -15.76 23.32
C SER A 520 -22.36 -16.00 22.86
N ALA A 521 -23.11 -16.80 23.61
CA ALA A 521 -24.53 -17.12 23.35
C ALA A 521 -25.51 -15.94 23.58
N SER A 522 -25.04 -14.69 23.50
CA SER A 522 -25.78 -13.47 23.81
C SER A 522 -26.11 -12.58 22.59
N LEU A 523 -25.62 -12.98 21.41
CA LEU A 523 -25.79 -12.31 20.11
C LEU A 523 -27.00 -12.85 19.32
N GLY A 524 -27.63 -11.98 18.54
CA GLY A 524 -28.78 -12.33 17.67
C GLY A 524 -28.36 -12.83 16.29
N LEU A 525 -29.27 -13.52 15.60
CA LEU A 525 -29.02 -14.14 14.29
C LEU A 525 -28.53 -13.14 13.22
N ASP A 526 -29.13 -11.96 13.14
CA ASP A 526 -28.75 -10.92 12.16
C ASP A 526 -27.30 -10.43 12.38
N TYR A 527 -26.87 -10.36 13.64
CA TYR A 527 -25.49 -10.01 14.02
C TYR A 527 -24.51 -11.13 13.68
N ILE A 528 -24.90 -12.39 13.87
CA ILE A 528 -24.09 -13.56 13.52
C ILE A 528 -23.84 -13.61 12.00
N GLN A 529 -24.84 -13.30 11.17
CA GLN A 529 -24.67 -13.22 9.72
C GLN A 529 -23.70 -12.10 9.30
N GLN A 530 -23.84 -10.90 9.87
CA GLN A 530 -22.91 -9.78 9.57
C GLN A 530 -21.47 -10.11 10.01
N ALA A 531 -21.31 -10.75 11.17
CA ALA A 531 -20.01 -11.23 11.64
C ALA A 531 -19.42 -12.30 10.70
N PHE A 532 -20.24 -13.24 10.19
CA PHE A 532 -19.79 -14.26 9.25
C PHE A 532 -19.20 -13.66 7.97
N ASP A 533 -19.91 -12.72 7.35
CA ASP A 533 -19.46 -12.08 6.10
C ASP A 533 -18.16 -11.27 6.32
N ALA A 534 -18.05 -10.56 7.45
CA ALA A 534 -16.85 -9.85 7.85
C ALA A 534 -15.66 -10.78 8.16
N VAL A 535 -15.90 -11.89 8.86
CA VAL A 535 -14.88 -12.90 9.18
C VAL A 535 -14.39 -13.61 7.91
N CYS A 536 -15.28 -13.88 6.94
CA CYS A 536 -14.90 -14.37 5.62
C CYS A 536 -14.03 -13.37 4.85
N ALA A 537 -14.42 -12.09 4.82
CA ALA A 537 -13.62 -11.03 4.21
C ALA A 537 -12.24 -10.87 4.90
N CYS A 538 -12.16 -11.10 6.21
CA CYS A 538 -10.90 -11.17 6.94
C CYS A 538 -10.05 -12.37 6.51
N ALA A 539 -10.62 -13.58 6.42
CA ALA A 539 -9.91 -14.77 5.94
C ALA A 539 -9.34 -14.58 4.52
N ASP A 540 -10.14 -14.04 3.61
CA ASP A 540 -9.71 -13.73 2.23
C ASP A 540 -8.59 -12.66 2.19
N SER A 541 -8.62 -11.69 3.12
CA SER A 541 -7.58 -10.66 3.25
C SER A 541 -6.25 -11.24 3.80
N LEU A 542 -6.33 -12.15 4.77
CA LEU A 542 -5.16 -12.86 5.33
C LEU A 542 -4.55 -13.80 4.27
N THR A 543 -5.37 -14.52 3.51
CA THR A 543 -4.92 -15.31 2.35
C THR A 543 -4.25 -14.44 1.28
N CYS A 544 -4.70 -13.20 1.06
CA CYS A 544 -4.02 -12.25 0.16
C CYS A 544 -2.64 -11.81 0.69
N PHE A 545 -2.44 -11.76 2.01
CA PHE A 545 -1.10 -11.63 2.60
C PHE A 545 -0.26 -12.89 2.41
N ALA A 546 -0.74 -14.07 2.85
CA ALA A 546 0.04 -15.31 2.82
C ALA A 546 0.44 -15.77 1.41
N THR A 547 -0.33 -15.42 0.38
CA THR A 547 0.02 -15.68 -1.03
C THR A 547 1.10 -14.75 -1.58
N ARG A 548 1.31 -13.57 -0.98
CA ARG A 548 2.36 -12.61 -1.36
C ARG A 548 3.61 -12.71 -0.46
N TRP A 549 3.40 -12.97 0.83
CA TRP A 549 4.41 -12.99 1.89
C TRP A 549 4.35 -14.35 2.61
N GLN A 550 5.32 -15.22 2.34
CA GLN A 550 5.36 -16.58 2.92
C GLN A 550 5.36 -16.55 4.46
N ASP A 551 6.04 -15.58 5.07
CA ASP A 551 6.11 -15.36 6.51
C ASP A 551 4.76 -14.98 7.16
N ALA A 552 3.76 -14.57 6.37
CA ALA A 552 2.40 -14.28 6.85
C ALA A 552 1.49 -15.52 6.90
N ALA A 553 1.94 -16.66 6.38
CA ALA A 553 1.18 -17.91 6.40
C ALA A 553 0.72 -18.38 7.81
N PRO A 554 1.50 -18.24 8.90
CA PRO A 554 1.08 -18.66 10.24
C PRO A 554 -0.19 -17.95 10.73
N TYR A 555 -0.31 -16.63 10.49
CA TYR A 555 -1.53 -15.86 10.82
C TYR A 555 -2.75 -16.46 10.12
N THR A 556 -2.60 -16.78 8.82
CA THR A 556 -3.67 -17.33 8.00
C THR A 556 -4.07 -18.74 8.44
N LYS A 557 -3.09 -19.61 8.76
CA LYS A 557 -3.34 -20.97 9.24
C LYS A 557 -4.03 -21.01 10.60
N VAL A 558 -3.58 -20.18 11.55
CA VAL A 558 -4.23 -20.00 12.86
C VAL A 558 -5.67 -19.48 12.68
N PHE A 559 -5.88 -18.52 11.78
CA PHE A 559 -7.23 -17.99 11.51
C PHE A 559 -8.19 -19.04 10.97
N TYR A 560 -7.79 -19.80 9.95
CA TYR A 560 -8.65 -20.86 9.38
C TYR A 560 -8.94 -21.99 10.38
N PHE A 561 -8.03 -22.34 11.28
CA PHE A 561 -8.30 -23.32 12.33
C PHE A 561 -9.40 -22.84 13.28
N LEU A 562 -9.29 -21.59 13.76
CA LEU A 562 -10.26 -21.00 14.69
C LEU A 562 -11.60 -20.74 14.02
N LEU A 563 -11.59 -20.34 12.75
CA LEU A 563 -12.78 -20.27 11.90
C LEU A 563 -13.47 -21.64 11.84
N TYR A 564 -12.79 -22.67 11.34
CA TYR A 564 -13.36 -24.01 11.17
C TYR A 564 -13.82 -24.65 12.50
N SER A 565 -13.30 -24.20 13.65
CA SER A 565 -13.68 -24.69 14.99
C SER A 565 -14.83 -23.91 15.65
N ALA A 566 -15.37 -22.85 15.03
CA ALA A 566 -16.33 -21.98 15.69
C ALA A 566 -17.78 -22.54 15.60
N PRO A 567 -18.46 -22.79 16.75
CA PRO A 567 -19.71 -23.57 16.79
C PRO A 567 -20.97 -22.79 16.36
N TRP A 568 -20.82 -21.51 15.98
CA TRP A 568 -21.91 -20.63 15.55
C TRP A 568 -22.04 -20.52 14.02
N LEU A 569 -21.14 -21.18 13.27
CA LEU A 569 -21.09 -21.13 11.82
C LEU A 569 -22.06 -22.13 11.16
N PRO A 570 -22.47 -21.91 9.90
CA PRO A 570 -23.16 -22.92 9.11
C PRO A 570 -22.32 -24.19 8.95
N GLU A 571 -22.95 -25.37 9.06
CA GLU A 571 -22.26 -26.66 8.86
C GLU A 571 -21.68 -26.79 7.44
N ASP A 572 -22.37 -26.27 6.43
CA ASP A 572 -21.96 -26.23 5.02
C ASP A 572 -20.96 -25.09 4.72
N LEU A 573 -19.83 -25.05 5.45
CA LEU A 573 -18.72 -24.13 5.17
C LEU A 573 -18.12 -24.40 3.76
N PRO A 574 -18.05 -23.38 2.88
CA PRO A 574 -17.48 -23.51 1.54
C PRO A 574 -16.08 -24.16 1.52
N GLU A 575 -15.77 -24.99 0.52
CA GLU A 575 -14.48 -25.72 0.38
C GLU A 575 -13.25 -24.83 0.66
N ARG A 576 -13.29 -23.55 0.21
CA ARG A 576 -12.22 -22.55 0.40
C ARG A 576 -11.95 -22.12 1.86
N LEU A 577 -12.85 -22.44 2.79
CA LEU A 577 -12.75 -22.11 4.22
C LEU A 577 -12.47 -23.34 5.10
N GLN A 578 -12.47 -24.55 4.53
CA GLN A 578 -12.22 -25.79 5.27
C GLN A 578 -10.76 -25.87 5.72
N CYS A 579 -10.53 -26.13 7.01
CA CYS A 579 -9.18 -26.15 7.55
C CYS A 579 -8.60 -27.57 7.61
N VAL A 580 -7.44 -27.76 6.96
CA VAL A 580 -6.66 -29.01 6.99
C VAL A 580 -5.60 -28.99 8.11
N CYS A 581 -5.55 -27.94 8.94
CA CYS A 581 -4.58 -27.79 10.02
C CYS A 581 -4.95 -28.65 11.23
N SER A 582 -4.03 -29.50 11.68
CA SER A 582 -4.14 -30.21 12.95
C SER A 582 -3.82 -29.31 14.16
N LEU A 583 -4.20 -29.77 15.36
CA LEU A 583 -3.91 -29.05 16.61
C LEU A 583 -2.40 -28.90 16.89
N SER A 584 -1.58 -29.88 16.53
CA SER A 584 -0.13 -29.82 16.68
C SER A 584 0.54 -28.85 15.68
N GLU A 585 -0.02 -28.71 14.48
CA GLU A 585 0.38 -27.65 13.54
C GLU A 585 -0.04 -26.27 14.04
N LEU A 586 -1.23 -26.14 14.65
CA LEU A 586 -1.67 -24.90 15.31
C LEU A 586 -0.69 -24.50 16.42
N GLU A 587 -0.32 -25.43 17.31
CA GLU A 587 0.67 -25.18 18.36
C GLU A 587 2.03 -24.72 17.79
N ALA A 588 2.47 -25.33 16.68
CA ALA A 588 3.70 -24.93 15.98
C ALA A 588 3.61 -23.51 15.40
N TYR A 589 2.51 -23.17 14.74
CA TYR A 589 2.27 -21.81 14.21
C TYR A 589 2.13 -20.78 15.34
N LEU A 590 1.43 -21.08 16.43
CA LEU A 590 1.34 -20.21 17.60
C LEU A 590 2.72 -20.01 18.26
N LYS A 591 3.55 -21.05 18.33
CA LYS A 591 4.94 -20.95 18.79
C LYS A 591 5.83 -20.11 17.87
N GLN A 592 5.54 -20.05 16.57
CA GLN A 592 6.17 -19.11 15.64
C GLN A 592 5.67 -17.68 15.85
N LEU A 593 4.36 -17.46 15.93
CA LEU A 593 3.76 -16.14 16.16
C LEU A 593 4.20 -15.52 17.50
N LYS A 594 4.35 -16.34 18.56
CA LYS A 594 4.92 -15.89 19.86
C LYS A 594 6.37 -15.39 19.72
N LYS A 595 7.18 -15.97 18.83
CA LYS A 595 8.54 -15.47 18.52
C LYS A 595 8.51 -14.20 17.67
N GLN A 596 7.50 -14.03 16.83
CA GLN A 596 7.23 -12.83 16.02
C GLN A 596 6.44 -11.76 16.80
N TYR A 597 6.48 -11.79 18.14
CA TYR A 597 5.87 -10.80 19.03
C TYR A 597 4.34 -10.63 18.89
N LEU A 598 3.58 -11.71 18.69
CA LEU A 598 2.10 -11.64 18.70
C LEU A 598 1.55 -11.04 20.02
N HIS A 599 0.74 -9.99 19.91
CA HIS A 599 0.11 -9.24 21.01
C HIS A 599 -0.56 -10.15 22.07
N LYS A 600 -0.24 -9.97 23.38
CA LYS A 600 -0.70 -10.88 24.46
C LYS A 600 -2.22 -11.06 24.50
N GLU A 601 -2.99 -10.00 24.27
CA GLU A 601 -4.45 -10.06 24.35
C GLU A 601 -5.07 -10.83 23.18
N VAL A 602 -4.41 -10.85 22.01
CA VAL A 602 -4.82 -11.66 20.86
C VAL A 602 -4.49 -13.12 21.11
N LEU A 603 -3.29 -13.38 21.64
CA LEU A 603 -2.89 -14.72 22.05
C LEU A 603 -3.84 -15.31 23.10
N ALA A 604 -4.19 -14.55 24.13
CA ALA A 604 -5.09 -15.00 25.18
C ALA A 604 -6.49 -15.35 24.63
N MET A 605 -7.06 -14.54 23.73
CA MET A 605 -8.33 -14.89 23.07
C MET A 605 -8.24 -16.18 22.25
N ILE A 606 -7.08 -16.48 21.66
CA ILE A 606 -6.84 -17.74 20.94
C ILE A 606 -6.74 -18.91 21.93
N GLU A 607 -6.01 -18.75 23.03
CA GLU A 607 -5.86 -19.78 24.05
C GLU A 607 -7.19 -20.10 24.75
N ASP A 608 -8.01 -19.07 25.05
CA ASP A 608 -9.39 -19.17 25.53
C ASP A 608 -10.30 -19.94 24.53
N MET A 609 -10.16 -19.71 23.22
CA MET A 609 -10.98 -20.40 22.20
C MET A 609 -10.58 -21.85 21.97
N VAL A 610 -9.28 -22.17 22.06
CA VAL A 610 -8.76 -23.54 21.85
C VAL A 610 -8.95 -24.41 23.11
N ASN A 611 -8.80 -23.83 24.30
CA ASN A 611 -8.96 -24.50 25.58
C ASN A 611 -10.06 -23.81 26.40
N PRO A 612 -11.35 -23.97 26.02
CA PRO A 612 -12.45 -23.26 26.64
C PRO A 612 -12.51 -23.51 28.15
N PRO A 613 -12.60 -22.45 28.98
CA PRO A 613 -12.65 -22.61 30.43
C PRO A 613 -13.94 -23.33 30.84
N ILE A 614 -13.87 -24.08 31.94
CA ILE A 614 -14.96 -24.95 32.43
C ILE A 614 -16.24 -24.14 32.73
N SER A 615 -16.12 -22.82 32.98
CA SER A 615 -17.24 -21.88 33.13
C SER A 615 -18.14 -21.76 31.90
N ASP A 616 -17.61 -21.99 30.70
CA ASP A 616 -18.31 -21.79 29.43
C ASP A 616 -18.96 -23.08 28.90
N MET A 617 -18.93 -24.15 29.71
CA MET A 617 -19.40 -25.49 29.37
C MET A 617 -20.67 -25.89 30.16
N CYS A 618 -21.37 -24.91 30.76
CA CYS A 618 -22.54 -25.11 31.62
C CYS A 618 -23.62 -24.04 31.36
#